data_AF-A0A3N7CT86-F1
#
_entry.id   AF-A0A3N7CT86-F1
#
_cell.length_a   1.000
_cell.length_b   1.000
_cell.length_c   1.000
_cell.angle_alpha   90.00
_cell.angle_beta   90.00
_cell.angle_gamma   90.00
#
_symmetry.space_group_name_H-M   'P 1'
#
loop_
_entity.id
_entity.type
_entity.pdbx_description
1 polymer ?
#
loop_
_entity_poly.entity_id
_entity_poly.type
_entity_poly.pdbx_seq_one_letter_code
_entity_poly.pdbx_strand_id
1 'polypeptide(L)'
;MFRILSYANILLAIAYLLMFLLNGSNVVIFGLLVVVIFNVLVVKNIQEGREKPGLIHYALGLGCLGFAAFLLVGLIHIVRSSIAYHYFSNTLTYILLTIAFILSIIIHFVFLCLYRKRA
;
A
#
# COMPACT_ATOMS: atom_id res chain seq x y z
N MET A 1 -2.76 -6.13 -16.23
CA MET A 1 -2.34 -6.41 -14.83
C MET A 1 -2.02 -5.16 -14.02
N PHE A 2 -1.08 -4.30 -14.44
CA PHE A 2 -0.65 -3.14 -13.64
C PHE A 2 -1.77 -2.15 -13.28
N ARG A 3 -2.71 -1.91 -14.21
CA ARG A 3 -3.93 -1.12 -13.99
C ARG A 3 -4.88 -1.74 -12.95
N ILE A 4 -5.09 -3.06 -12.98
CA ILE A 4 -5.96 -3.76 -12.01
C ILE A 4 -5.35 -3.69 -10.61
N LEU A 5 -4.03 -3.89 -10.50
CA LEU A 5 -3.30 -3.78 -9.25
C LEU A 5 -3.36 -2.35 -8.68
N SER A 6 -3.44 -1.33 -9.55
CA SER A 6 -3.64 0.06 -9.13
C SER A 6 -4.99 0.27 -8.46
N TYR A 7 -6.07 -0.24 -9.07
CA TYR A 7 -7.40 -0.17 -8.48
C TYR A 7 -7.50 -0.97 -7.18
N ALA A 8 -6.88 -2.15 -7.11
CA ALA A 8 -6.83 -2.96 -5.90
C ALA A 8 -6.12 -2.23 -4.74
N ASN A 9 -4.99 -1.57 -5.01
CA ASN A 9 -4.29 -0.76 -4.02
C ASN A 9 -5.13 0.43 -3.52
N ILE A 10 -5.85 1.10 -4.41
CA ILE A 10 -6.75 2.21 -4.02
C ILE A 10 -7.88 1.67 -3.13
N LEU A 11 -8.48 0.54 -3.49
CA LEU A 11 -9.52 -0.10 -2.69
C LEU A 11 -9.01 -0.50 -1.31
N LEU A 12 -7.81 -1.10 -1.22
CA LEU A 12 -7.18 -1.47 0.05
C LEU A 12 -6.83 -0.24 0.88
N ALA A 13 -6.38 0.85 0.27
CA ALA A 13 -6.13 2.11 0.96
C ALA A 13 -7.41 2.69 1.57
N ILE A 14 -8.54 2.64 0.84
CA ILE A 14 -9.86 3.05 1.35
C ILE A 14 -10.31 2.14 2.49
N ALA A 15 -10.21 0.82 2.32
CA ALA A 15 -10.59 -0.15 3.36
C ALA A 15 -9.76 0.04 4.65
N TYR A 16 -8.45 0.27 4.49
CA TYR A 16 -7.56 0.56 5.62
C TYR A 16 -7.91 1.90 6.29
N LEU A 17 -8.22 2.95 5.51
CA LEU A 17 -8.66 4.23 6.06
C LEU A 17 -9.92 4.08 6.90
N LEU A 18 -10.92 3.34 6.40
CA LEU A 18 -12.18 3.12 7.10
C LEU A 18 -11.98 2.37 8.43
N MET A 19 -11.07 1.40 8.48
CA MET A 19 -10.72 0.71 9.73
C MET A 19 -10.04 1.64 10.75
N PHE A 20 -9.30 2.65 10.29
CA PHE A 20 -8.52 3.56 11.15
C PHE A 20 -9.15 4.94 11.31
N LEU A 21 -10.37 5.15 10.82
CA LEU A 21 -11.00 6.47 10.72
C LEU A 21 -11.12 7.19 12.09
N LEU A 22 -11.31 6.43 13.17
CA LEU A 22 -11.53 6.96 14.53
C LEU A 22 -10.23 7.23 15.32
N ASN A 23 -9.11 6.60 14.94
CA ASN A 23 -7.83 6.66 15.69
C ASN A 23 -6.60 6.78 14.78
N GLY A 24 -6.80 7.25 13.55
CA GLY A 24 -5.76 7.30 12.53
C GLY A 24 -4.71 8.36 12.84
N SER A 25 -3.46 7.95 12.96
CA SER A 25 -2.33 8.90 13.01
C SER A 25 -2.22 9.69 11.70
N ASN A 26 -1.83 10.96 11.79
CA ASN A 26 -1.51 11.79 10.61
C ASN A 26 -0.53 11.10 9.65
N VAL A 27 0.38 10.27 10.19
CA VAL A 27 1.34 9.47 9.40
C VAL A 27 0.61 8.43 8.54
N VAL A 28 -0.42 7.79 9.08
CA VAL A 28 -1.24 6.81 8.34
C VAL A 28 -2.01 7.50 7.22
N ILE A 29 -2.65 8.63 7.53
CA ILE A 29 -3.41 9.41 6.54
C ILE A 29 -2.50 9.86 5.40
N PHE A 30 -1.32 10.40 5.72
CA PHE A 30 -0.35 10.81 4.71
C PHE A 30 0.14 9.63 3.86
N GLY A 31 0.49 8.50 4.49
CA GLY A 31 0.91 7.30 3.78
C GLY A 31 -0.14 6.77 2.82
N LEU A 32 -1.41 6.74 3.23
CA LEU A 32 -2.53 6.35 2.38
C LEU A 32 -2.71 7.30 1.21
N LEU A 33 -2.58 8.62 1.43
CA LEU A 33 -2.66 9.61 0.37
C LEU A 33 -1.55 9.39 -0.68
N VAL A 34 -0.32 9.12 -0.24
CA VAL A 34 0.81 8.80 -1.13
C VAL A 34 0.50 7.54 -1.96
N VAL A 35 -0.04 6.49 -1.35
CA VAL A 35 -0.47 5.28 -2.07
C VAL A 35 -1.53 5.61 -3.11
N VAL A 36 -2.56 6.40 -2.76
CA VAL A 36 -3.62 6.77 -3.71
C VAL A 36 -3.05 7.58 -4.88
N ILE A 37 -2.28 8.62 -4.61
CA ILE A 37 -1.67 9.48 -5.65
C ILE A 37 -0.78 8.65 -6.58
N PHE A 38 0.08 7.79 -6.02
CA PHE A 38 0.93 6.89 -6.80
C PHE A 38 0.12 6.02 -7.75
N ASN A 39 -0.89 5.32 -7.26
CA ASN A 39 -1.70 4.41 -8.08
C ASN A 39 -2.53 5.16 -9.13
N VAL A 40 -3.04 6.35 -8.82
CA VAL A 40 -3.75 7.21 -9.80
C VAL A 40 -2.81 7.65 -10.92
N LEU A 41 -1.59 8.08 -10.59
CA LEU A 41 -0.60 8.47 -11.59
C LEU A 41 -0.19 7.29 -12.48
N VAL A 42 -0.03 6.09 -11.91
CA VAL A 42 0.24 4.87 -12.70
C VAL A 42 -0.91 4.59 -13.67
N VAL A 43 -2.17 4.67 -13.22
CA VAL A 43 -3.33 4.47 -14.11
C VAL A 43 -3.36 5.51 -15.22
N LYS A 44 -3.14 6.79 -14.89
CA LYS A 44 -3.09 7.88 -15.87
C LYS A 44 -1.97 7.67 -16.89
N ASN A 45 -0.78 7.27 -16.44
CA ASN A 45 0.35 6.99 -17.32
C ASN A 45 0.03 5.85 -18.32
N ILE A 46 -0.67 4.81 -17.87
CA ILE A 46 -1.13 3.72 -18.74
C ILE A 46 -2.18 4.21 -19.74
N GLN A 47 -3.13 5.06 -19.31
CA GLN A 47 -4.19 5.59 -20.17
C GLN A 47 -3.66 6.54 -21.23
N GLU A 48 -2.65 7.34 -20.92
CA GLU A 48 -1.97 8.24 -21.86
C GLU A 48 -1.03 7.51 -22.83
N GLY A 49 -0.91 6.17 -22.74
CA GLY A 49 -0.03 5.39 -23.61
C GLY A 49 1.45 5.67 -23.39
N ARG A 50 1.84 6.29 -22.27
CA ARG A 50 3.24 6.57 -21.97
C ARG A 50 3.96 5.27 -21.62
N GLU A 51 4.85 4.85 -22.49
CA GLU A 51 5.58 3.58 -22.36
C GLU A 51 6.55 3.54 -21.17
N LYS A 52 6.96 4.69 -20.62
CA LYS A 52 8.02 4.75 -19.59
C LYS A 52 7.60 5.54 -18.34
N PRO A 53 7.66 4.93 -17.14
CA PRO A 53 7.40 5.63 -15.90
C PRO A 53 8.53 6.63 -15.62
N GLY A 54 8.18 7.91 -15.50
CA GLY A 54 9.12 8.97 -15.12
C GLY A 54 9.60 8.87 -13.66
N LEU A 55 10.62 9.66 -13.30
CA LEU A 55 11.24 9.68 -11.96
C LEU A 55 10.24 9.84 -10.81
N ILE A 56 9.16 10.61 -11.03
CA ILE A 56 8.12 10.82 -10.02
C ILE A 56 7.43 9.52 -9.58
N HIS A 57 7.27 8.55 -10.48
CA HIS A 57 6.68 7.24 -10.16
C HIS A 57 7.58 6.45 -9.20
N TYR A 58 8.90 6.56 -9.36
CA TYR A 58 9.86 5.89 -8.48
C TYR A 58 9.94 6.56 -7.12
N ALA A 59 9.95 7.90 -7.08
CA ALA A 59 9.95 8.65 -5.82
C ALA A 59 8.69 8.32 -4.99
N LEU A 60 7.52 8.35 -5.62
CA LEU A 60 6.26 7.97 -4.98
C LEU A 60 6.22 6.48 -4.61
N GLY A 61 6.71 5.59 -5.48
CA GLY A 61 6.81 4.17 -5.20
C GLY A 61 7.71 3.85 -3.99
N LEU A 62 8.83 4.56 -3.84
CA LEU A 62 9.69 4.47 -2.66
C LEU A 62 8.98 5.01 -1.41
N GLY A 63 8.21 6.09 -1.54
CA GLY A 63 7.35 6.59 -0.47
C GLY A 63 6.32 5.53 -0.01
N CYS A 64 5.68 4.85 -0.95
CA CYS A 64 4.78 3.72 -0.66
C CYS A 64 5.52 2.58 0.05
N LEU A 65 6.75 2.24 -0.34
CA LEU A 65 7.55 1.23 0.35
C LEU A 65 7.91 1.65 1.77
N GLY A 66 8.27 2.92 1.99
CA GLY A 66 8.49 3.46 3.33
C GLY A 66 7.24 3.34 4.20
N PHE A 67 6.07 3.62 3.63
CA PHE A 67 4.80 3.42 4.32
C PHE A 67 4.50 1.94 4.59
N ALA A 68 4.80 1.03 3.65
CA ALA A 68 4.66 -0.40 3.86
C ALA A 68 5.57 -0.91 5.00
N ALA A 69 6.79 -0.38 5.12
CA ALA A 69 7.67 -0.69 6.25
C ALA A 69 7.11 -0.18 7.58
N PHE A 70 6.52 1.03 7.60
CA PHE A 70 5.81 1.56 8.76
C PHE A 70 4.65 0.64 9.18
N LEU A 71 3.82 0.20 8.22
CA LEU A 71 2.72 -0.74 8.47
C LEU A 71 3.23 -2.09 9.01
N LEU A 72 4.37 -2.58 8.48
CA LEU A 72 4.97 -3.83 8.94
C LEU A 72 5.42 -3.75 10.41
N VAL A 73 6.00 -2.63 10.83
CA VAL A 73 6.37 -2.41 12.24
C VAL A 73 5.11 -2.39 13.11
N GLY A 74 4.05 -1.69 12.69
CA GLY A 74 2.77 -1.67 13.41
C GLY A 74 2.13 -3.06 13.50
N LEU A 75 2.20 -3.84 12.43
CA LEU A 75 1.71 -5.21 12.38
C LEU A 75 2.45 -6.12 13.37
N ILE A 76 3.78 -6.02 13.47
CA ILE A 76 4.58 -6.80 14.44
C ILE A 76 4.13 -6.50 15.88
N HIS A 77 3.88 -5.22 16.21
CA HIS A 77 3.38 -4.84 17.53
C HIS A 77 2.01 -5.44 17.81
N ILE A 78 1.10 -5.38 16.85
CA ILE A 78 -0.26 -5.91 16.99
C ILE A 78 -0.23 -7.43 17.15
N VAL A 79 0.54 -8.15 16.35
CA VAL A 79 0.70 -9.61 16.48
C VAL A 79 1.27 -9.97 17.85
N ARG A 80 2.34 -9.30 18.31
CA ARG A 80 2.92 -9.55 19.64
C ARG A 80 1.92 -9.32 20.76
N SER A 81 1.17 -8.22 20.68
CA SER A 81 0.17 -7.89 21.68
C SER A 81 -1.00 -8.89 21.65
N SER A 82 -1.47 -9.29 20.48
CA SER A 82 -2.52 -10.31 20.33
C SER A 82 -2.12 -11.67 20.89
N ILE A 83 -0.84 -12.05 20.80
CA ILE A 83 -0.29 -13.24 21.48
C ILE A 83 -0.34 -13.05 23.00
N ALA A 84 0.13 -11.90 23.49
CA ALA A 84 0.27 -11.65 24.93
C ALA A 84 -1.07 -11.64 25.68
N TYR A 85 -2.16 -11.12 25.09
CA TYR A 85 -3.47 -11.07 25.76
C TYR A 85 -4.56 -11.93 25.10
N HIS A 86 -4.20 -12.88 24.21
CA HIS A 86 -5.11 -13.88 23.62
C HIS A 86 -6.36 -13.34 22.86
N TYR A 87 -6.29 -12.16 22.24
CA TYR A 87 -7.43 -11.53 21.55
C TYR A 87 -7.33 -11.58 20.02
N PHE A 88 -6.67 -12.61 19.48
CA PHE A 88 -6.51 -12.81 18.03
C PHE A 88 -7.83 -12.76 17.26
N SER A 89 -8.92 -13.28 17.82
CA SER A 89 -10.24 -13.27 17.19
C SER A 89 -10.70 -11.86 16.79
N ASN A 90 -10.34 -10.84 17.58
CA ASN A 90 -10.69 -9.44 17.31
C ASN A 90 -9.72 -8.74 16.34
N THR A 91 -8.48 -9.24 16.22
CA THR A 91 -7.42 -8.61 15.40
C THR A 91 -7.13 -9.33 14.08
N LEU A 92 -7.66 -10.54 13.87
CA LEU A 92 -7.33 -11.39 12.72
C LEU A 92 -7.61 -10.69 11.40
N THR A 93 -8.82 -10.13 11.23
CA THR A 93 -9.22 -9.43 10.02
C THR A 93 -8.29 -8.27 9.71
N TYR A 94 -7.89 -7.52 10.74
CA TYR A 94 -6.96 -6.41 10.60
C TYR A 94 -5.56 -6.88 10.17
N ILE A 95 -5.05 -7.95 10.80
CA ILE A 95 -3.75 -8.54 10.46
C ILE A 95 -3.74 -8.97 8.99
N LEU A 96 -4.77 -9.70 8.55
CA LEU A 96 -4.88 -10.19 7.18
C LEU A 96 -4.97 -9.04 6.16
N LEU A 97 -5.81 -8.03 6.44
CA LEU A 97 -5.94 -6.87 5.56
C LEU A 97 -4.61 -6.09 5.45
N THR A 98 -3.92 -5.91 6.57
CA THR A 98 -2.63 -5.20 6.61
C THR A 98 -1.56 -5.96 5.84
N ILE A 99 -1.47 -7.28 6.00
CA ILE A 99 -0.55 -8.14 5.23
C ILE A 99 -0.86 -8.04 3.73
N ALA A 100 -2.13 -8.19 3.35
CA ALA A 100 -2.55 -8.10 1.95
C ALA A 100 -2.19 -6.74 1.35
N PHE A 101 -2.37 -5.65 2.11
CA PHE A 101 -2.04 -4.31 1.66
C PHE A 101 -0.53 -4.09 1.51
N ILE A 102 0.28 -4.52 2.47
CA ILE A 102 1.75 -4.49 2.37
C ILE A 102 2.24 -5.26 1.15
N LEU A 103 1.76 -6.49 0.95
CA LEU A 103 2.13 -7.32 -0.20
C LEU A 103 1.73 -6.66 -1.52
N SER A 104 0.55 -6.07 -1.58
CA SER A 104 0.07 -5.38 -2.77
C SER A 104 0.95 -4.17 -3.13
N ILE A 105 1.41 -3.40 -2.14
CA ILE A 105 2.38 -2.30 -2.35
C ILE A 105 3.71 -2.83 -2.88
N ILE A 106 4.26 -3.88 -2.27
CA ILE A 106 5.55 -4.47 -2.66
C ILE A 106 5.47 -5.02 -4.09
N ILE A 107 4.44 -5.80 -4.41
CA ILE A 107 4.22 -6.35 -5.75
C ILE A 107 4.11 -5.20 -6.75
N HIS A 108 3.36 -4.15 -6.44
CA HIS A 108 3.20 -3.01 -7.35
C HIS A 108 4.54 -2.32 -7.62
N PHE A 109 5.37 -2.12 -6.60
CA PHE A 109 6.70 -1.55 -6.78
C PHE A 109 7.62 -2.46 -7.61
N VAL A 110 7.62 -3.77 -7.37
CA VAL A 110 8.39 -4.74 -8.18
C VAL A 110 7.97 -4.67 -9.64
N PHE A 111 6.68 -4.65 -9.92
CA PHE A 111 6.17 -4.50 -11.28
C PHE A 111 6.57 -3.17 -11.92
N LEU A 112 6.60 -2.06 -11.17
CA LEU A 112 7.09 -0.77 -11.66
C LEU A 112 8.55 -0.90 -12.16
N CYS A 113 9.41 -1.53 -11.36
CA CYS A 113 10.81 -1.74 -11.68
C CYS A 113 11.00 -2.69 -12.89
N LEU A 114 10.18 -3.73 -12.99
CA LEU A 114 10.23 -4.68 -14.12
C LEU A 114 9.70 -4.06 -15.41
N TYR A 115 8.70 -3.17 -15.33
CA TYR A 115 8.12 -2.49 -16.49
C TYR A 115 9.17 -1.66 -17.23
N ARG A 116 10.11 -1.02 -16.52
CA ARG A 116 11.25 -0.32 -17.12
C ARG A 116 12.20 -1.22 -17.92
N LYS A 117 12.37 -2.49 -17.53
CA LYS A 117 13.32 -3.39 -18.21
C LYS A 117 12.80 -3.90 -19.56
N ARG A 118 11.50 -3.77 -19.84
CA ARG A 118 10.88 -4.26 -21.08
C ARG A 118 10.70 -3.19 -22.16
N ALA A 119 11.11 -1.94 -21.92
CA ALA A 119 10.96 -0.80 -22.82
C ALA A 119 12.28 -0.05 -23.02
#